data_AF-A0A7L9RUZ2-F1
#
_entry.id   AF-A0A7L9RUZ2-F1
#
_cell.length_a   1.000
_cell.length_b   1.000
_cell.length_c   1.000
_cell.angle_alpha   90.00
_cell.angle_beta   90.00
_cell.angle_gamma   90.00
#
_symmetry.space_group_name_H-M   'P 1'
#
loop_
_entity.id
_entity.type
_entity.pdbx_description
1 polymer ?
#
loop_
_entity_poly.entity_id
_entity_poly.type
_entity_poly.pdbx_seq_one_letter_code
_entity_poly.pdbx_strand_id
1 'polypeptide(L)'
;MKKITYDDFLDIIQELSTQKDWDGLESYFNKYCAALVSAEVANTIQNVNLSEYENNLMNKAKEALSLAIEHNAKAVYFEYYIPDWSGGFYICPDYNSTEIQDDDWAANFISFRDDSLHFYPFGSQNTFEFEDLFYECEGTEEQSVVEYYLIARTTALFGRVSQTIDWGNIALCIGFHDQQIVTRIYEPQNMKVGE
;
A
#
# COMPACT_ATOMS: atom_id res chain seq x y z
N MET A 1 9.41 -14.04 -19.35
CA MET A 1 9.92 -13.37 -18.13
C MET A 1 10.15 -14.45 -17.09
N LYS A 2 11.14 -14.33 -16.18
CA LYS A 2 11.33 -15.32 -15.10
C LYS A 2 10.45 -14.91 -13.91
N LYS A 3 9.90 -15.88 -13.17
CA LYS A 3 9.21 -15.63 -11.90
C LYS A 3 10.18 -14.97 -10.91
N ILE A 4 9.76 -13.86 -10.31
CA ILE A 4 10.53 -13.14 -9.28
C ILE A 4 10.25 -13.74 -7.91
N THR A 5 11.19 -13.57 -6.98
CA THR A 5 11.01 -13.94 -5.57
C THR A 5 10.22 -12.87 -4.82
N TYR A 6 9.81 -13.17 -3.59
CA TYR A 6 9.15 -12.18 -2.71
C TYR A 6 10.09 -11.01 -2.38
N ASP A 7 11.37 -11.28 -2.16
CA ASP A 7 12.37 -10.23 -1.89
C ASP A 7 12.56 -9.33 -3.12
N ASP A 8 12.68 -9.92 -4.32
CA ASP A 8 12.73 -9.15 -5.58
C ASP A 8 11.49 -8.24 -5.73
N PHE A 9 10.32 -8.77 -5.37
CA PHE A 9 9.05 -8.03 -5.42
C PHE A 9 9.05 -6.82 -4.48
N LEU A 10 9.48 -7.00 -3.23
CA LEU A 10 9.58 -5.90 -2.26
C LEU A 10 10.60 -4.84 -2.71
N ASP A 11 11.76 -5.27 -3.22
CA ASP A 11 12.79 -4.37 -3.74
C ASP A 11 12.25 -3.49 -4.88
N ILE A 12 11.51 -4.09 -5.83
CA ILE A 12 10.90 -3.36 -6.96
C ILE A 12 9.87 -2.35 -6.47
N ILE A 13 8.97 -2.75 -5.54
CA ILE A 13 7.98 -1.85 -4.97
C ILE A 13 8.65 -0.68 -4.26
N GLN A 14 9.66 -0.96 -3.43
CA GLN A 14 10.36 0.08 -2.68
C GLN A 14 11.11 1.04 -3.61
N GLU A 15 11.81 0.53 -4.62
CA GLU A 15 12.53 1.34 -5.59
C GLU A 15 11.58 2.29 -6.34
N LEU A 16 10.52 1.76 -6.95
CA LEU A 16 9.60 2.57 -7.74
C LEU A 16 8.78 3.53 -6.87
N SER A 17 8.43 3.13 -5.64
CA SER A 17 7.75 4.01 -4.69
C SER A 17 8.64 5.18 -4.24
N THR A 18 9.92 4.92 -4.00
CA THR A 18 10.91 5.96 -3.66
C THR A 18 11.05 6.99 -4.79
N GLN A 19 11.00 6.52 -6.04
CA GLN A 19 11.03 7.36 -7.24
C GLN A 19 9.69 8.03 -7.54
N LYS A 20 8.63 7.66 -6.83
CA LYS A 20 7.23 8.04 -7.10
C LYS A 20 6.77 7.69 -8.52
N ASP A 21 7.33 6.62 -9.08
CA ASP A 21 6.99 6.11 -10.41
C ASP A 21 5.80 5.14 -10.33
N TRP A 22 4.62 5.69 -10.03
CA TRP A 22 3.40 4.91 -9.86
C TRP A 22 2.94 4.24 -11.16
N ASP A 23 3.13 4.92 -12.29
CA ASP A 23 2.79 4.38 -13.61
C ASP A 23 3.78 3.29 -14.03
N GLY A 24 5.07 3.47 -13.74
CA GLY A 24 6.10 2.44 -13.93
C GLY A 24 5.85 1.21 -13.06
N LEU A 25 5.41 1.40 -11.81
CA LEU A 25 5.04 0.32 -10.90
C LEU A 25 3.89 -0.53 -11.47
N GLU A 26 2.77 0.09 -11.84
CA GLU A 26 1.67 -0.67 -12.47
C GLU A 26 2.09 -1.28 -13.81
N SER A 27 2.82 -0.54 -14.65
CA SER A 27 3.27 -1.07 -15.95
C SER A 27 4.23 -2.25 -15.79
N TYR A 28 5.08 -2.27 -14.77
CA TYR A 28 6.02 -3.37 -14.54
C TYR A 28 5.24 -4.63 -14.21
N PHE A 29 4.36 -4.55 -13.21
CA PHE A 29 3.62 -5.72 -12.75
C PHE A 29 2.53 -6.17 -13.72
N ASN A 30 1.96 -5.28 -14.53
CA ASN A 30 1.12 -5.66 -15.65
C ASN A 30 1.88 -6.52 -16.67
N LYS A 31 3.07 -6.08 -17.10
CA LYS A 31 3.91 -6.84 -18.05
C LYS A 31 4.36 -8.18 -17.46
N TYR A 32 4.68 -8.19 -16.17
CA TYR A 32 5.05 -9.41 -15.45
C TYR A 32 3.88 -10.40 -15.38
N CYS A 33 2.71 -9.92 -15.00
CA CYS A 33 1.46 -10.68 -14.97
C CYS A 33 1.13 -11.23 -16.36
N ALA A 34 1.01 -10.38 -17.37
CA ALA A 34 0.70 -10.77 -18.75
C ALA A 34 1.71 -11.75 -19.39
N ALA A 35 2.94 -11.83 -18.87
CA ALA A 35 3.95 -12.78 -19.34
C ALA A 35 3.87 -14.16 -18.67
N LEU A 36 3.15 -14.29 -17.56
CA LEU A 36 3.17 -15.48 -16.70
C LEU A 36 1.79 -16.04 -16.38
N VAL A 37 0.72 -15.25 -16.51
CA VAL A 37 -0.67 -15.70 -16.38
C VAL A 37 -1.41 -15.54 -17.70
N SER A 38 -2.63 -16.07 -17.77
CA SER A 38 -3.47 -15.90 -18.96
C SER A 38 -3.75 -14.41 -19.25
N ALA A 39 -3.87 -14.08 -20.54
CA ALA A 39 -4.24 -12.72 -20.94
C ALA A 39 -5.61 -12.28 -20.40
N GLU A 40 -6.52 -13.24 -20.16
CA GLU A 40 -7.80 -12.98 -19.53
C GLU A 40 -7.61 -12.45 -18.10
N VAL A 41 -6.90 -13.19 -17.25
CA VAL A 41 -6.62 -12.79 -15.86
C VAL A 41 -5.90 -11.43 -15.80
N ALA A 42 -4.84 -11.26 -16.60
CA ALA A 42 -4.09 -10.00 -16.62
C ALA A 42 -4.95 -8.79 -17.05
N ASN A 43 -5.82 -8.98 -18.05
CA ASN A 43 -6.75 -7.94 -18.50
C ASN A 43 -7.83 -7.66 -17.45
N THR A 44 -8.35 -8.68 -16.77
CA THR A 44 -9.35 -8.49 -15.73
C THR A 44 -8.76 -7.66 -14.59
N ILE A 45 -7.57 -8.02 -14.10
CA ILE A 45 -6.88 -7.24 -13.08
C ILE A 45 -6.65 -5.80 -13.54
N GLN A 46 -6.20 -5.58 -14.78
CA GLN A 46 -5.94 -4.23 -15.29
C GLN A 46 -7.19 -3.35 -15.34
N ASN A 47 -8.36 -3.94 -15.63
CA ASN A 47 -9.60 -3.20 -15.85
C ASN A 47 -10.44 -3.00 -14.58
N VAL A 48 -10.03 -3.53 -13.43
CA VAL A 48 -10.75 -3.30 -12.18
C VAL A 48 -10.87 -1.81 -11.89
N ASN A 49 -12.11 -1.37 -11.67
CA ASN A 49 -12.44 0.00 -11.36
C ASN A 49 -12.16 0.32 -9.90
N LEU A 50 -11.15 1.15 -9.65
CA LEU A 50 -10.72 1.53 -8.30
C LEU A 50 -11.28 2.88 -7.83
N SER A 51 -12.21 3.51 -8.56
CA SER A 51 -12.64 4.89 -8.29
C SER A 51 -13.26 5.07 -6.89
N GLU A 52 -14.07 4.11 -6.44
CA GLU A 52 -14.67 4.17 -5.10
C GLU A 52 -13.60 4.01 -4.01
N TYR A 53 -12.71 3.03 -4.20
CA TYR A 53 -11.59 2.78 -3.30
C TYR A 53 -10.64 3.99 -3.19
N GLU A 54 -10.33 4.63 -4.31
CA GLU A 54 -9.53 5.86 -4.38
C GLU A 54 -10.14 7.01 -3.57
N ASN A 55 -11.43 7.27 -3.75
CA ASN A 55 -12.14 8.33 -3.04
C ASN A 55 -12.16 8.07 -1.52
N ASN A 56 -12.38 6.82 -1.14
CA ASN A 56 -12.36 6.38 0.24
C ASN A 56 -10.97 6.54 0.88
N LEU A 57 -9.92 6.06 0.22
CA LEU A 57 -8.53 6.24 0.66
C LEU A 57 -8.17 7.71 0.82
N MET A 58 -8.55 8.56 -0.12
CA MET A 58 -8.28 9.99 -0.06
C MET A 58 -8.92 10.65 1.17
N ASN A 59 -10.19 10.36 1.44
CA ASN A 59 -10.89 10.94 2.59
C ASN A 59 -10.25 10.49 3.91
N LYS A 60 -9.92 9.20 4.02
CA LYS A 60 -9.32 8.63 5.23
C LYS A 60 -7.89 9.06 5.45
N ALA A 61 -7.10 9.21 4.40
CA ALA A 61 -5.76 9.76 4.48
C ALA A 61 -5.76 11.20 5.04
N LYS A 62 -6.75 12.03 4.66
CA LYS A 62 -6.91 13.40 5.20
C LYS A 62 -7.30 13.41 6.68
N GLU A 63 -8.18 12.49 7.09
CA GLU A 63 -8.53 12.30 8.51
C GLU A 63 -7.31 11.86 9.32
N ALA A 64 -6.57 10.86 8.82
CA ALA A 64 -5.35 10.36 9.46
C ALA A 64 -4.27 11.44 9.60
N LEU A 65 -4.05 12.25 8.56
CA LEU A 65 -3.14 13.40 8.63
C LEU A 65 -3.57 14.40 9.71
N SER A 66 -4.86 14.71 9.80
CA SER A 66 -5.38 15.65 10.81
C SER A 66 -5.10 15.15 12.23
N LEU A 67 -5.33 13.85 12.47
CA LEU A 67 -5.03 13.20 13.75
C LEU A 67 -3.53 13.16 14.04
N ALA A 68 -2.69 12.87 13.04
CA ALA A 68 -1.25 12.88 13.19
C ALA A 68 -0.72 14.26 13.60
N ILE A 69 -1.27 15.34 13.03
CA ILE A 69 -0.94 16.71 13.43
C ILE A 69 -1.37 16.98 14.87
N GLU A 70 -2.60 16.62 15.25
CA GLU A 70 -3.12 16.81 16.61
C GLU A 70 -2.25 16.12 17.66
N HIS A 71 -1.77 14.91 17.35
CA HIS A 71 -0.96 14.09 18.25
C HIS A 71 0.55 14.32 18.14
N ASN A 72 1.01 15.28 17.32
CA ASN A 72 2.44 15.50 17.04
C ASN A 72 3.18 14.23 16.58
N ALA A 73 2.49 13.38 15.82
CA ALA A 73 3.02 12.14 15.28
C ALA A 73 4.14 12.41 14.26
N LYS A 74 4.97 11.41 14.02
CA LYS A 74 6.05 11.45 13.03
C LYS A 74 5.68 10.76 11.74
N ALA A 75 4.81 9.76 11.80
CA ALA A 75 4.38 9.03 10.63
C ALA A 75 2.89 8.65 10.70
N VAL A 76 2.35 8.39 9.52
CA VAL A 76 1.11 7.67 9.30
C VAL A 76 1.45 6.41 8.51
N TYR A 77 1.02 5.25 9.01
CA TYR A 77 1.20 3.97 8.35
C TYR A 77 -0.17 3.43 7.90
N PHE A 78 -0.33 3.12 6.62
CA PHE A 78 -1.51 2.43 6.11
C PHE A 78 -1.21 0.93 5.99
N GLU A 79 -1.88 0.10 6.78
CA GLU A 79 -1.79 -1.36 6.65
C GLU A 79 -3.07 -1.89 6.01
N TYR A 80 -2.96 -2.92 5.17
CA TYR A 80 -4.12 -3.64 4.65
C TYR A 80 -3.93 -5.16 4.65
N TYR A 81 -5.04 -5.91 4.62
CA TYR A 81 -5.08 -7.36 4.62
C TYR A 81 -5.33 -7.88 3.21
N ILE A 82 -4.47 -8.76 2.69
CA ILE A 82 -4.53 -9.17 1.27
C ILE A 82 -5.80 -9.92 0.90
N PRO A 83 -6.39 -10.82 1.73
CA PRO A 83 -7.58 -11.54 1.28
C PRO A 83 -8.78 -10.66 0.92
N ASP A 84 -8.97 -9.51 1.57
CA ASP A 84 -10.14 -8.63 1.34
C ASP A 84 -9.80 -7.15 1.12
N TRP A 85 -8.50 -6.82 1.05
CA TRP A 85 -7.96 -5.45 0.98
C TRP A 85 -8.45 -4.49 2.09
N SER A 86 -9.06 -5.01 3.16
CA SER A 86 -9.46 -4.20 4.31
C SER A 86 -8.22 -3.61 4.97
N GLY A 87 -8.30 -2.39 5.51
CA GLY A 87 -7.11 -1.74 6.04
C GLY A 87 -7.40 -0.65 7.05
N GLY A 88 -6.34 -0.05 7.56
CA GLY A 88 -6.39 0.97 8.60
C GLY A 88 -5.20 1.89 8.56
N PHE A 89 -5.40 3.13 9.01
CA PHE A 89 -4.33 4.11 9.18
C PHE A 89 -3.92 4.15 10.66
N TYR A 90 -2.63 3.97 10.91
CA TYR A 90 -2.01 4.02 12.22
C TYR A 90 -1.23 5.30 12.39
N ILE A 91 -1.40 5.95 13.55
CA ILE A 91 -0.73 7.20 13.89
C ILE A 91 0.50 6.90 14.74
N CYS A 92 1.68 7.11 14.17
CA CYS A 92 2.94 6.65 14.73
C CYS A 92 3.71 7.82 15.39
N PRO A 93 3.96 7.78 16.71
CA PRO A 93 4.69 8.83 17.41
C PRO A 93 6.17 8.89 17.03
N ASP A 94 6.70 7.75 16.62
CA ASP A 94 8.09 7.56 16.24
C ASP A 94 8.15 7.17 14.77
N TYR A 95 9.30 7.42 14.16
CA TYR A 95 9.58 7.09 12.78
C TYR A 95 11.08 6.93 12.58
N ASN A 96 11.47 5.83 11.93
CA ASN A 96 12.83 5.63 11.46
C ASN A 96 12.86 5.71 9.92
N SER A 97 13.79 6.52 9.40
CA SER A 97 14.02 6.63 7.96
C SER A 97 14.43 5.29 7.35
N THR A 98 14.27 5.16 6.03
CA THR A 98 14.68 3.95 5.28
C THR A 98 16.10 3.47 5.60
N GLU A 99 17.04 4.39 5.85
CA GLU A 99 18.45 4.06 6.08
C GLU A 99 18.73 3.30 7.38
N ILE A 100 17.84 3.43 8.36
CA ILE A 100 18.00 2.79 9.67
C ILE A 100 17.61 1.31 9.60
N GLN A 101 16.81 0.91 8.59
CA GLN A 101 16.35 -0.47 8.38
C GLN A 101 15.67 -1.09 9.61
N ASP A 102 14.97 -0.27 10.38
CA ASP A 102 14.23 -0.66 11.58
C ASP A 102 12.82 -0.09 11.50
N ASP A 103 11.86 -0.97 11.22
CA ASP A 103 10.43 -0.64 11.08
C ASP A 103 9.60 -0.96 12.33
N ASP A 104 10.23 -1.27 13.47
CA ASP A 104 9.53 -1.57 14.73
C ASP A 104 8.66 -0.40 15.22
N TRP A 105 8.95 0.82 14.77
CA TRP A 105 8.12 2.01 15.04
C TRP A 105 6.68 1.86 14.52
N ALA A 106 6.46 1.10 13.44
CA ALA A 106 5.14 0.87 12.86
C ALA A 106 4.23 0.05 13.78
N ALA A 107 4.80 -0.75 14.69
CA ALA A 107 4.07 -1.51 15.70
C ALA A 107 3.72 -0.70 16.97
N ASN A 108 4.35 0.46 17.18
CA ASN A 108 4.24 1.27 18.41
C ASN A 108 3.32 2.49 18.22
N PHE A 109 2.08 2.28 17.77
CA PHE A 109 1.15 3.37 17.47
C PHE A 109 0.40 3.91 18.69
N ILE A 110 0.22 5.25 18.74
CA ILE A 110 -0.59 5.92 19.77
C ILE A 110 -2.05 5.83 19.34
N SER A 111 -2.91 5.32 20.23
CA SER A 111 -4.36 5.18 20.06
C SER A 111 -4.85 3.94 19.28
N PHE A 112 -4.71 2.79 19.93
CA PHE A 112 -5.64 1.67 19.82
C PHE A 112 -6.92 2.02 20.61
N ARG A 113 -7.79 2.89 20.10
CA ARG A 113 -9.14 3.16 20.67
C ARG A 113 -10.02 4.08 19.82
N ASP A 114 -10.31 3.68 18.59
CA ASP A 114 -11.63 3.93 18.02
C ASP A 114 -11.95 2.90 16.94
N ASP A 115 -13.00 2.11 17.16
CA ASP A 115 -13.58 1.23 16.14
C ASP A 115 -14.12 2.04 14.94
N SER A 116 -14.15 3.38 15.03
CA SER A 116 -14.45 4.33 13.93
C SER A 116 -13.26 4.65 13.00
N LEU A 117 -12.04 4.30 13.40
CA LEU A 117 -10.80 4.42 12.59
C LEU A 117 -10.42 3.12 11.88
N HIS A 118 -11.20 2.06 12.08
CA HIS A 118 -11.29 0.97 11.13
C HIS A 118 -12.13 1.44 9.95
N PHE A 119 -11.45 1.89 8.90
CA PHE A 119 -12.11 2.02 7.63
C PHE A 119 -11.94 0.71 6.91
N TYR A 120 -12.96 -0.14 6.97
CA TYR A 120 -13.19 -0.95 5.79
C TYR A 120 -13.64 0.05 4.71
N PRO A 121 -12.89 0.31 3.64
CA PRO A 121 -13.54 0.76 2.42
C PRO A 121 -14.60 -0.27 1.96
N PHE A 122 -14.57 -1.47 2.55
CA PHE A 122 -15.39 -2.64 2.22
C PHE A 122 -16.30 -3.03 3.38
N GLY A 123 -17.37 -2.29 3.59
CA GLY A 123 -18.51 -2.85 4.30
C GLY A 123 -19.17 -3.90 3.41
N SER A 124 -18.74 -5.17 3.49
CA SER A 124 -19.43 -6.46 3.23
C SER A 124 -20.59 -6.57 2.20
N GLN A 125 -20.79 -5.60 1.30
CA GLN A 125 -21.99 -5.51 0.46
C GLN A 125 -21.73 -5.19 -1.00
N ASN A 126 -20.49 -5.04 -1.45
CA ASN A 126 -20.18 -5.05 -2.89
C ASN A 126 -18.76 -5.59 -3.10
N THR A 127 -18.70 -6.92 -3.21
CA THR A 127 -17.78 -7.72 -4.05
C THR A 127 -16.61 -6.94 -4.63
N PHE A 128 -15.45 -7.06 -3.99
CA PHE A 128 -14.23 -6.47 -4.51
C PHE A 128 -13.73 -7.37 -5.65
N GLU A 129 -13.60 -6.84 -6.87
CA GLU A 129 -13.12 -7.65 -8.01
C GLU A 129 -11.71 -8.22 -7.76
N PHE A 130 -10.90 -7.62 -6.86
CA PHE A 130 -9.61 -8.20 -6.46
C PHE A 130 -9.73 -9.41 -5.53
N GLU A 131 -10.73 -9.42 -4.62
CA GLU A 131 -10.99 -10.56 -3.73
C GLU A 131 -11.38 -11.79 -4.55
N ASP A 132 -12.35 -11.62 -5.46
CA ASP A 132 -12.78 -12.69 -6.37
C ASP A 132 -11.60 -13.21 -7.23
N LEU A 133 -10.78 -12.30 -7.79
CA LEU A 133 -9.61 -12.66 -8.62
C LEU A 133 -8.50 -13.36 -7.81
N PHE A 134 -8.26 -12.93 -6.58
CA PHE A 134 -7.29 -13.57 -5.69
C PHE A 134 -7.73 -15.00 -5.35
N TYR A 135 -9.01 -15.19 -4.98
CA TYR A 135 -9.57 -16.51 -4.69
C TYR A 135 -9.61 -17.43 -5.92
N GLU A 136 -9.87 -16.91 -7.12
CA GLU A 136 -9.79 -17.69 -8.37
C GLU A 136 -8.40 -18.31 -8.59
N CYS A 137 -7.36 -17.65 -8.11
CA CYS A 137 -5.97 -18.07 -8.27
C CYS A 137 -5.40 -18.77 -7.02
N GLU A 138 -6.17 -18.93 -5.94
CA GLU A 138 -5.69 -19.51 -4.69
C GLU A 138 -5.21 -20.96 -4.89
N GLY A 139 -4.01 -21.27 -4.38
CA GLY A 139 -3.38 -22.58 -4.50
C GLY A 139 -2.81 -22.90 -5.88
N THR A 140 -2.83 -21.94 -6.82
CA THR A 140 -2.23 -22.08 -8.15
C THR A 140 -0.77 -21.59 -8.18
N GLU A 141 -0.01 -21.99 -9.19
CA GLU A 141 1.35 -21.46 -9.42
C GLU A 141 1.35 -19.96 -9.76
N GLU A 142 0.20 -19.43 -10.19
CA GLU A 142 -0.05 -18.06 -10.63
C GLU A 142 -0.42 -17.12 -9.47
N GLN A 143 -0.83 -17.66 -8.32
CA GLN A 143 -1.30 -16.88 -7.16
C GLN A 143 -0.40 -15.70 -6.83
N SER A 144 0.90 -15.97 -6.58
CA SER A 144 1.89 -14.94 -6.27
C SER A 144 2.03 -13.87 -7.36
N VAL A 145 1.83 -14.21 -8.64
CA VAL A 145 1.95 -13.26 -9.74
C VAL A 145 0.76 -12.30 -9.75
N VAL A 146 -0.45 -12.84 -9.53
CA VAL A 146 -1.67 -12.07 -9.40
C VAL A 146 -1.59 -11.17 -8.17
N GLU A 147 -1.25 -11.73 -7.02
CA GLU A 147 -1.10 -11.02 -5.75
C GLU A 147 -0.13 -9.84 -5.86
N TYR A 148 1.05 -10.04 -6.46
CA TYR A 148 2.03 -8.96 -6.67
C TYR A 148 1.48 -7.83 -7.54
N TYR A 149 0.71 -8.15 -8.58
CA TYR A 149 0.11 -7.11 -9.41
C TYR A 149 -0.97 -6.34 -8.66
N LEU A 150 -1.81 -7.02 -7.88
CA LEU A 150 -2.85 -6.39 -7.06
C LEU A 150 -2.24 -5.46 -5.98
N ILE A 151 -1.18 -5.90 -5.31
CA ILE A 151 -0.43 -5.08 -4.35
C ILE A 151 0.20 -3.87 -5.05
N ALA A 152 0.81 -4.06 -6.22
CA ALA A 152 1.40 -2.96 -6.99
C ALA A 152 0.36 -1.90 -7.40
N ARG A 153 -0.83 -2.32 -7.84
CA ARG A 153 -1.95 -1.41 -8.15
C ARG A 153 -2.43 -0.66 -6.90
N THR A 154 -2.55 -1.35 -5.77
CA THR A 154 -2.93 -0.76 -4.48
C THR A 154 -1.91 0.31 -4.05
N THR A 155 -0.63 -0.03 -4.10
CA THR A 155 0.47 0.86 -3.75
C THR A 155 0.54 2.07 -4.69
N ALA A 156 0.43 1.86 -5.99
CA ALA A 156 0.42 2.94 -6.98
C ALA A 156 -0.77 3.88 -6.80
N LEU A 157 -1.97 3.34 -6.57
CA LEU A 157 -3.15 4.14 -6.29
C LEU A 157 -2.96 5.00 -5.04
N PHE A 158 -2.52 4.39 -3.94
CA PHE A 158 -2.26 5.10 -2.70
C PHE A 158 -1.16 6.15 -2.86
N GLY A 159 -0.12 5.84 -3.62
CA GLY A 159 0.93 6.76 -4.02
C GLY A 159 0.39 7.99 -4.75
N ARG A 160 -0.49 7.81 -5.74
CA ARG A 160 -1.16 8.92 -6.45
C ARG A 160 -2.05 9.74 -5.52
N VAL A 161 -2.87 9.09 -4.70
CA VAL A 161 -3.72 9.76 -3.70
C VAL A 161 -2.87 10.62 -2.76
N SER A 162 -1.75 10.09 -2.28
CA SER A 162 -0.86 10.79 -1.35
C SER A 162 -0.30 12.09 -1.92
N GLN A 163 -0.07 12.16 -3.25
CA GLN A 163 0.45 13.35 -3.92
C GLN A 163 -0.58 14.49 -3.97
N THR A 164 -1.85 14.21 -3.71
CA THR A 164 -2.92 15.23 -3.64
C THR A 164 -3.05 15.86 -2.25
N ILE A 165 -2.27 15.39 -1.27
CA ILE A 165 -2.32 15.78 0.13
C ILE A 165 -0.97 16.38 0.53
N ASP A 166 -0.98 17.49 1.27
CA ASP A 166 0.22 18.07 1.86
C ASP A 166 0.50 17.43 3.22
N TRP A 167 1.46 16.49 3.25
CA TRP A 167 1.84 15.76 4.45
C TRP A 167 2.79 16.54 5.37
N GLY A 168 3.31 17.69 4.94
CA GLY A 168 4.20 18.53 5.73
C GLY A 168 5.42 17.77 6.27
N ASN A 169 5.50 17.63 7.60
CA ASN A 169 6.60 16.94 8.28
C ASN A 169 6.20 15.56 8.81
N ILE A 170 5.17 14.93 8.26
CA ILE A 170 4.69 13.60 8.67
C ILE A 170 5.01 12.62 7.56
N ALA A 171 5.74 11.54 7.87
CA ALA A 171 6.02 10.48 6.91
C ALA A 171 4.75 9.68 6.60
N LEU A 172 4.65 9.19 5.36
CA LEU A 172 3.56 8.31 4.92
C LEU A 172 4.12 7.00 4.44
N CYS A 173 3.57 5.92 4.98
CA CYS A 173 3.98 4.57 4.68
C CYS A 173 2.77 3.68 4.37
N ILE A 174 3.02 2.60 3.63
CA ILE A 174 2.04 1.55 3.33
C ILE A 174 2.67 0.17 3.52
N GLY A 175 1.87 -0.79 3.94
CA GLY A 175 2.25 -2.21 3.94
C GLY A 175 1.03 -3.10 3.96
N PHE A 176 1.21 -4.37 3.66
CA PHE A 176 0.21 -5.39 3.94
C PHE A 176 0.52 -6.13 5.25
N HIS A 177 -0.49 -6.78 5.82
CA HIS A 177 -0.34 -7.55 7.05
C HIS A 177 0.81 -8.57 6.92
N ASP A 178 1.64 -8.67 7.96
CA ASP A 178 2.86 -9.49 8.02
C ASP A 178 4.01 -9.09 7.07
N GLN A 179 3.88 -7.98 6.32
CA GLN A 179 4.98 -7.42 5.54
C GLN A 179 6.12 -7.00 6.49
N GLN A 180 7.32 -7.54 6.25
CA GLN A 180 8.46 -7.33 7.15
C GLN A 180 9.11 -5.94 7.02
N ILE A 181 9.06 -5.35 5.83
CA ILE A 181 9.69 -4.05 5.53
C ILE A 181 8.61 -3.12 5.01
N VAL A 182 8.41 -1.98 5.66
CA VAL A 182 7.34 -1.04 5.33
C VAL A 182 7.72 -0.23 4.08
N THR A 183 6.78 -0.14 3.13
CA THR A 183 6.96 0.66 1.92
C THR A 183 6.74 2.14 2.23
N ARG A 184 7.72 2.98 1.92
CA ARG A 184 7.62 4.43 2.16
C ARG A 184 7.12 5.16 0.92
N ILE A 185 6.04 5.90 1.10
CA ILE A 185 5.36 6.66 0.04
C ILE A 185 5.78 8.13 0.07
N TYR A 186 5.97 8.67 1.27
CA TYR A 186 6.44 10.03 1.49
C TYR A 186 7.35 10.10 2.72
N GLU A 187 8.55 10.66 2.54
CA GLU A 187 9.47 10.99 3.63
C GLU A 187 9.80 12.48 3.58
N PRO A 188 9.50 13.25 4.64
CA PRO A 188 9.96 14.62 4.80
C PRO A 188 11.49 14.72 4.71
N GLN A 189 12.01 15.78 4.10
CA GLN A 189 13.46 15.96 3.94
C GLN A 189 14.20 15.96 5.28
N ASN A 190 13.61 16.56 6.32
CA ASN A 190 14.18 16.65 7.66
C ASN A 190 14.17 15.31 8.43
N MET A 191 13.56 14.26 7.87
CA MET A 191 13.57 12.91 8.45
C MET A 191 14.55 11.96 7.74
N LYS A 192 15.10 12.36 6.58
CA LYS A 192 16.16 11.61 5.92
C LYS A 192 17.46 11.82 6.69
N VAL A 193 18.16 10.74 7.02
CA VAL A 193 19.44 10.84 7.72
C VAL A 193 20.47 11.38 6.72
N GLY A 194 20.87 12.65 6.89
CA GLY A 194 21.96 13.27 6.13
C GLY A 194 21.55 14.41 5.19
N GLU A 195 21.28 15.58 5.78
CA GLU A 195 21.80 16.88 5.32
C GLU A 195 22.33 17.69 6.51
#